data_AF-A0A0Q0HGG3-F1
#
_entry.id   AF-A0A0Q0HGG3-F1
#
_cell.length_a   1.000
_cell.length_b   1.000
_cell.length_c   1.000
_cell.angle_alpha   90.00
_cell.angle_beta   90.00
_cell.angle_gamma   90.00
#
_symmetry.space_group_name_H-M   'P 1'
#
loop_
_entity.id
_entity.type
_entity.pdbx_description
1 polymer ?
#
loop_
_entity_poly.entity_id
_entity_poly.type
_entity_poly.pdbx_seq_one_letter_code
_entity_poly.pdbx_strand_id
1 'polypeptide(L)'
;MRIAIVHDWLVSYSGAERVLASLINVWPDADLFAVIDFLSDQDRTHLRGKVARTTFIQKLPGARNHYPRYLPLMPLAIEQLDLSGYDLIISSSHAVAKGVLCGPDQLHISYVHSPIRYAWDLQHQYLHESGLDKGIKGSLARLILHYIRLWDQRTSTGVDAFIANSGFIGARISKAYRRDSTVIYPPVDTLGFTPDGARGDFYLCASRMVPYKRMPMIVEAFAAMPDKRLIMIGDGPDLAKAQAIASRVSNVTLLGFQPGAVLLAHMRSAKAFVFAAEEDFGISPVEAQACGTPVIAFGKGGVMETVHGLEHPQPTGVFYRQQTAASLIAAIGEFEAAQSRIAPEACRANAERFSVERFEQEIKAFVENRLATSHLVHLARLPHTNRIVQPSPVLGSELPGRVVPIKTV
;
A
#
# COMPACT_ATOMS: atom_id res chain seq x y z
N MET A 1 -21.93 15.41 -2.14
CA MET A 1 -21.35 14.11 -1.78
C MET A 1 -20.31 14.33 -0.69
N ARG A 2 -20.47 13.71 0.48
CA ARG A 2 -19.49 13.76 1.57
C ARG A 2 -18.56 12.56 1.48
N ILE A 3 -17.26 12.81 1.62
CA ILE A 3 -16.22 11.78 1.45
C ILE A 3 -15.46 11.63 2.77
N ALA A 4 -15.30 10.39 3.22
CA ALA A 4 -14.42 10.03 4.33
C ALA A 4 -13.21 9.25 3.80
N ILE A 5 -12.00 9.68 4.20
CA ILE A 5 -10.79 8.89 4.03
C ILE A 5 -10.44 8.29 5.39
N VAL A 6 -10.33 6.96 5.45
CA VAL A 6 -9.98 6.23 6.67
C VAL A 6 -8.59 5.65 6.52
N HIS A 7 -7.69 6.01 7.43
CA HIS A 7 -6.33 5.48 7.47
C HIS A 7 -6.12 4.65 8.75
N ASP A 8 -5.15 3.75 8.74
CA ASP A 8 -4.91 2.89 9.91
C ASP A 8 -4.41 3.69 11.11
N TRP A 9 -3.27 4.34 10.99
CA TRP A 9 -2.70 5.19 12.04
C TRP A 9 -1.69 6.16 11.44
N LEU A 10 -1.58 7.35 12.03
CA LEU A 10 -0.68 8.40 11.55
C LEU A 10 0.41 8.65 12.61
N VAL A 11 1.58 8.03 12.42
CA VAL A 11 2.71 8.13 13.37
C VAL A 11 4.00 8.63 12.74
N SER A 12 4.14 8.45 11.43
CA SER A 12 5.29 8.88 10.64
C SER A 12 4.87 8.99 9.18
N TYR A 13 5.48 9.89 8.41
CA TYR A 13 5.24 9.94 6.97
C TYR A 13 6.03 8.85 6.24
N SER A 14 5.34 7.81 5.77
CA SER A 14 5.93 6.67 5.07
C SER A 14 5.12 6.28 3.82
N GLY A 15 5.31 5.06 3.31
CA GLY A 15 4.69 4.63 2.04
C GLY A 15 3.17 4.72 2.04
N ALA A 16 2.51 4.30 3.13
CA ALA A 16 1.05 4.36 3.23
C ALA A 16 0.55 5.81 3.32
N GLU A 17 1.29 6.69 4.00
CA GLU A 17 0.96 8.11 4.14
C GLU A 17 1.18 8.89 2.84
N ARG A 18 2.09 8.46 1.95
CA ARG A 18 2.21 9.02 0.60
C ARG A 18 0.98 8.73 -0.25
N VAL A 19 0.41 7.53 -0.12
CA VAL A 19 -0.86 7.20 -0.76
C VAL A 19 -1.97 8.07 -0.18
N LEU A 20 -2.02 8.22 1.15
CA LEU A 20 -2.97 9.11 1.81
C LEU A 20 -2.83 10.57 1.32
N ALA A 21 -1.61 11.07 1.15
CA ALA A 21 -1.36 12.42 0.64
C ALA A 21 -1.97 12.61 -0.75
N SER A 22 -1.78 11.65 -1.66
CA SER A 22 -2.42 11.69 -2.98
C SER A 22 -3.94 11.52 -2.93
N LEU A 23 -4.49 10.69 -2.04
CA LEU A 23 -5.94 10.63 -1.84
C LEU A 23 -6.50 11.99 -1.38
N ILE A 24 -5.80 12.69 -0.48
CA ILE A 24 -6.14 14.05 -0.03
C ILE A 24 -5.98 15.07 -1.17
N ASN A 25 -5.01 14.89 -2.07
CA ASN A 25 -4.86 15.77 -3.23
C ASN A 25 -6.03 15.65 -4.19
N VAL A 26 -6.51 14.43 -4.44
CA VAL A 26 -7.67 14.17 -5.30
C VAL A 26 -8.96 14.65 -4.63
N TRP A 27 -9.13 14.42 -3.32
CA TRP A 27 -10.30 14.81 -2.54
C TRP A 27 -9.93 15.71 -1.35
N PRO A 28 -9.61 17.00 -1.60
CA PRO A 28 -9.15 17.91 -0.55
C PRO A 28 -10.21 18.23 0.50
N ASP A 29 -11.49 18.10 0.16
CA ASP A 29 -12.61 18.34 1.08
C ASP A 29 -13.00 17.11 1.91
N ALA A 30 -12.34 15.96 1.69
CA ALA A 30 -12.63 14.75 2.46
C ALA A 30 -12.29 14.90 3.95
N ASP A 31 -13.15 14.38 4.82
CA ASP A 31 -12.85 14.25 6.24
C ASP A 31 -11.88 13.07 6.46
N LEU A 32 -10.87 13.27 7.32
CA LEU A 32 -9.85 12.25 7.61
C LEU A 32 -10.14 11.55 8.94
N PHE A 33 -10.03 10.22 8.94
CA PHE A 33 -10.18 9.37 10.11
C PHE A 33 -8.98 8.45 10.27
N ALA A 34 -8.64 8.14 11.53
CA ALA A 34 -7.59 7.16 11.83
C ALA A 34 -7.81 6.48 13.19
N VAL A 35 -7.15 5.36 13.45
CA VAL A 35 -7.16 4.78 14.81
C VAL A 35 -6.50 5.75 15.79
N ILE A 36 -5.36 6.32 15.39
CA ILE A 36 -4.57 7.33 16.11
C ILE A 36 -3.93 8.34 15.14
N ASP A 37 -3.63 9.53 15.65
CA ASP A 37 -2.86 10.58 14.97
C ASP A 37 -1.86 11.23 15.95
N PHE A 38 -0.58 10.99 15.69
CA PHE A 38 0.57 11.58 16.36
C PHE A 38 1.57 12.16 15.34
N LEU A 39 1.12 12.43 14.12
CA LEU A 39 1.96 12.94 13.04
C LEU A 39 2.55 14.31 13.42
N SER A 40 3.83 14.53 13.09
CA SER A 40 4.50 15.81 13.35
C SER A 40 3.89 16.93 12.48
N ASP A 41 4.03 18.19 12.90
CA ASP A 41 3.54 19.33 12.11
C ASP A 41 4.23 19.41 10.75
N GLN A 42 5.52 19.06 10.70
CA GLN A 42 6.28 18.98 9.45
C GLN A 42 5.69 17.94 8.50
N ASP A 43 5.46 16.72 8.97
CA ASP A 43 4.88 15.64 8.16
C ASP A 43 3.44 15.96 7.74
N ARG A 44 2.69 16.69 8.58
CA ARG A 44 1.31 17.09 8.31
C ARG A 44 1.20 18.08 7.14
N THR A 45 2.28 18.78 6.79
CA THR A 45 2.31 19.62 5.59
C THR A 45 2.02 18.81 4.32
N HIS A 46 2.49 17.54 4.26
CA HIS A 46 2.20 16.63 3.15
C HIS A 46 0.71 16.26 3.07
N LEU A 47 -0.02 16.35 4.18
CA LEU A 47 -1.46 16.07 4.26
C LEU A 47 -2.32 17.35 4.22
N ARG A 48 -1.77 18.45 3.69
CA ARG A 48 -2.43 19.78 3.63
C ARG A 48 -2.91 20.27 5.00
N GLY A 49 -2.20 19.94 6.07
CA GLY A 49 -2.56 20.35 7.43
C GLY A 49 -3.72 19.55 8.05
N LYS A 50 -4.26 18.52 7.38
CA LYS A 50 -5.40 17.75 7.89
C LYS A 50 -5.04 17.02 9.19
N VAL A 51 -6.01 16.99 10.10
CA VAL A 51 -5.95 16.25 11.37
C VAL A 51 -7.04 15.20 11.36
N ALA A 52 -6.67 13.96 11.69
CA ALA A 52 -7.64 12.88 11.69
C ALA A 52 -8.59 12.96 12.88
N ARG A 53 -9.86 12.62 12.67
CA ARG A 53 -10.77 12.23 13.76
C ARG A 53 -10.39 10.82 14.21
N THR A 54 -10.00 10.69 15.48
CA THR A 54 -9.39 9.46 16.01
C THR A 54 -10.33 8.64 16.89
N THR A 55 -9.98 7.38 17.12
CA THR A 55 -10.71 6.47 18.02
C THR A 55 -10.35 6.69 19.50
N PHE A 56 -10.98 5.92 20.41
CA PHE A 56 -10.64 5.95 21.83
C PHE A 56 -9.17 5.55 22.12
N ILE A 57 -8.52 4.81 21.23
CA ILE A 57 -7.12 4.37 21.39
C ILE A 57 -6.16 5.57 21.49
N GLN A 58 -6.47 6.69 20.83
CA GLN A 58 -5.70 7.94 20.90
C GLN A 58 -5.44 8.38 22.35
N LYS A 59 -6.40 8.14 23.25
CA LYS A 59 -6.38 8.61 24.65
C LYS A 59 -5.83 7.56 25.62
N LEU A 60 -5.46 6.37 25.16
CA LEU A 60 -4.96 5.31 26.04
C LEU A 60 -3.51 5.58 26.50
N PRO A 61 -3.13 5.12 27.71
CA PRO A 61 -1.81 5.38 28.28
C PRO A 61 -0.65 4.89 27.40
N GLY A 62 0.19 5.81 26.92
CA GLY A 62 1.34 5.46 26.09
C GLY A 62 1.01 5.14 24.64
N ALA A 63 -0.19 5.50 24.14
CA ALA A 63 -0.61 5.29 22.75
C ALA A 63 0.45 5.78 21.72
N ARG A 64 1.07 6.94 21.96
CA ARG A 64 2.11 7.49 21.07
C ARG A 64 3.25 6.51 20.78
N ASN A 65 3.72 5.77 21.79
CA ASN A 65 4.91 4.92 21.68
C ASN A 65 4.60 3.42 21.64
N HIS A 66 3.38 3.04 22.04
CA HIS A 66 3.02 1.64 22.28
C HIS A 66 1.70 1.24 21.62
N TYR A 67 1.19 2.02 20.66
CA TYR A 67 -0.04 1.68 19.94
C TYR A 67 -0.09 0.26 19.36
N PRO A 68 1.01 -0.39 18.89
CA PRO A 68 0.90 -1.76 18.38
C PRO A 68 0.46 -2.76 19.46
N ARG A 69 0.66 -2.44 20.75
CA ARG A 69 0.16 -3.27 21.87
C ARG A 69 -1.35 -3.25 21.98
N TYR A 70 -2.01 -2.23 21.43
CA TYR A 70 -3.47 -2.13 21.38
C TYR A 70 -4.09 -2.83 20.17
N LEU A 71 -3.31 -3.61 19.40
CA LEU A 71 -3.82 -4.41 18.29
C LEU A 71 -5.11 -5.20 18.62
N PRO A 72 -5.28 -5.83 19.80
CA PRO A 72 -6.53 -6.52 20.14
C PRO A 72 -7.76 -5.61 20.22
N LEU A 73 -7.56 -4.31 20.48
CA LEU A 73 -8.63 -3.32 20.61
C LEU A 73 -8.93 -2.59 19.29
N MET A 74 -8.01 -2.65 18.32
CA MET A 74 -8.14 -1.92 17.05
C MET A 74 -9.39 -2.29 16.23
N PRO A 75 -9.80 -3.58 16.13
CA PRO A 75 -11.09 -3.95 15.53
C PRO A 75 -12.29 -3.21 16.12
N LEU A 76 -12.37 -3.17 17.46
CA LEU A 76 -13.44 -2.48 18.16
C LEU A 76 -13.34 -0.95 17.96
N ALA A 77 -12.12 -0.41 17.94
CA ALA A 77 -11.89 1.01 17.75
C ALA A 77 -12.31 1.50 16.36
N ILE A 78 -11.95 0.77 15.31
CA ILE A 78 -12.25 1.19 13.93
C ILE A 78 -13.76 1.07 13.63
N GLU A 79 -14.45 0.07 14.18
CA GLU A 79 -15.90 -0.10 14.03
C GLU A 79 -16.72 1.00 14.72
N GLN A 80 -16.14 1.71 15.70
CA GLN A 80 -16.80 2.82 16.43
C GLN A 80 -16.72 4.18 15.72
N LEU A 81 -16.01 4.28 14.59
CA LEU A 81 -16.00 5.52 13.82
C LEU A 81 -17.37 5.73 13.17
N ASP A 82 -18.06 6.81 13.54
CA ASP A 82 -19.33 7.17 12.92
C ASP A 82 -19.11 7.76 11.53
N LEU A 83 -19.39 6.92 10.52
CA LEU A 83 -19.32 7.28 9.12
C LEU A 83 -20.71 7.42 8.48
N SER A 84 -21.80 7.39 9.25
CA SER A 84 -23.17 7.38 8.71
C SER A 84 -23.50 8.59 7.81
N GLY A 85 -22.84 9.72 8.03
CA GLY A 85 -23.03 10.96 7.27
C GLY A 85 -22.20 11.11 5.99
N TYR A 86 -21.55 10.04 5.51
CA TYR A 86 -20.72 10.06 4.29
C TYR A 86 -21.34 9.20 3.18
N ASP A 87 -21.17 9.61 1.93
CA ASP A 87 -21.67 8.85 0.78
C ASP A 87 -20.59 7.89 0.24
N LEU A 88 -19.33 8.34 0.34
CA LEU A 88 -18.15 7.61 -0.12
C LEU A 88 -17.15 7.46 1.02
N ILE A 89 -16.72 6.23 1.25
CA ILE A 89 -15.66 5.87 2.18
C ILE A 89 -14.50 5.28 1.39
N ILE A 90 -13.32 5.88 1.52
CA ILE A 90 -12.07 5.36 0.99
C ILE A 90 -11.18 4.95 2.15
N SER A 91 -10.99 3.64 2.37
CA SER A 91 -10.04 3.16 3.38
C SER A 91 -8.69 2.86 2.77
N SER A 92 -7.62 3.51 3.25
CA SER A 92 -6.23 3.15 2.97
C SER A 92 -5.73 2.23 4.08
N SER A 93 -5.65 0.93 3.80
CA SER A 93 -5.50 -0.10 4.83
C SER A 93 -4.29 -1.03 4.63
N HIS A 94 -3.46 -1.13 5.66
CA HIS A 94 -2.48 -2.19 5.91
C HIS A 94 -2.82 -3.03 7.15
N ALA A 95 -3.85 -2.64 7.90
CA ALA A 95 -4.32 -3.34 9.09
C ALA A 95 -5.86 -3.38 9.23
N VAL A 96 -6.45 -2.37 9.86
CA VAL A 96 -7.83 -2.35 10.32
C VAL A 96 -8.73 -1.33 9.62
N ALA A 97 -8.20 -0.32 8.91
CA ALA A 97 -8.99 0.76 8.30
C ALA A 97 -10.11 0.26 7.38
N LYS A 98 -9.92 -0.88 6.70
CA LYS A 98 -10.98 -1.50 5.88
C LYS A 98 -12.16 -2.07 6.66
N GLY A 99 -12.08 -2.11 7.99
CA GLY A 99 -13.07 -2.71 8.87
C GLY A 99 -14.08 -1.74 9.46
N VAL A 100 -14.12 -0.50 8.97
CA VAL A 100 -15.19 0.44 9.29
C VAL A 100 -16.56 -0.11 8.87
N LEU A 101 -17.59 0.28 9.60
CA LEU A 101 -18.96 -0.14 9.31
C LEU A 101 -19.61 0.87 8.36
N CYS A 102 -20.16 0.35 7.25
CA CYS A 102 -20.87 1.14 6.24
C CYS A 102 -22.32 0.63 6.12
N GLY A 103 -23.22 1.57 5.82
CA GLY A 103 -24.63 1.33 5.54
C GLY A 103 -24.88 0.97 4.06
N PRO A 104 -26.13 0.60 3.72
CA PRO A 104 -26.49 0.05 2.41
C PRO A 104 -26.42 1.07 1.25
N ASP A 105 -26.43 2.36 1.56
CA ASP A 105 -26.42 3.46 0.59
C ASP A 105 -25.05 4.13 0.46
N GLN A 106 -24.05 3.60 1.16
CA GLN A 106 -22.68 4.12 1.15
C GLN A 106 -21.82 3.25 0.23
N LEU A 107 -20.89 3.88 -0.49
CA LEU A 107 -19.88 3.17 -1.27
C LEU A 107 -18.58 3.06 -0.48
N HIS A 108 -18.13 1.85 -0.19
CA HIS A 108 -16.86 1.58 0.48
C HIS A 108 -15.81 0.98 -0.47
N ILE A 109 -14.77 1.76 -0.73
CA ILE A 109 -13.60 1.37 -1.53
C ILE A 109 -12.40 1.23 -0.61
N SER A 110 -11.71 0.09 -0.65
CA SER A 110 -10.52 -0.16 0.16
C SER A 110 -9.27 -0.28 -0.71
N TYR A 111 -8.36 0.67 -0.54
CA TYR A 111 -6.99 0.58 -1.04
C TYR A 111 -6.15 -0.22 -0.02
N VAL A 112 -5.82 -1.45 -0.38
CA VAL A 112 -5.12 -2.39 0.49
C VAL A 112 -3.63 -2.40 0.15
N HIS A 113 -2.84 -1.92 1.11
CA HIS A 113 -1.38 -1.99 1.06
C HIS A 113 -0.89 -3.43 1.24
N SER A 114 -1.57 -4.16 2.11
CA SER A 114 -1.47 -5.61 2.27
C SER A 114 -2.56 -6.08 3.23
N PRO A 115 -3.11 -7.28 3.05
CA PRO A 115 -3.77 -7.99 4.15
C PRO A 115 -2.85 -8.08 5.36
N ILE A 116 -3.41 -8.24 6.56
CA ILE A 116 -2.68 -8.20 7.84
C ILE A 116 -1.63 -9.33 7.91
N ARG A 117 -0.41 -9.09 7.41
CA ARG A 117 0.59 -10.14 7.12
C ARG A 117 0.87 -11.05 8.33
N TYR A 118 1.02 -10.46 9.51
CA TYR A 118 1.31 -11.17 10.75
C TYR A 118 0.12 -12.01 11.26
N ALA A 119 -1.11 -11.72 10.82
CA ALA A 119 -2.27 -12.56 11.09
C ALA A 119 -2.45 -13.68 10.05
N TRP A 120 -1.76 -13.61 8.90
CA TRP A 120 -1.88 -14.54 7.78
C TRP A 120 -0.55 -15.23 7.46
N ASP A 121 0.09 -14.87 6.35
CA ASP A 121 1.18 -15.60 5.71
C ASP A 121 2.52 -15.48 6.44
N LEU A 122 2.71 -14.43 7.25
CA LEU A 122 3.95 -14.19 8.01
C LEU A 122 3.79 -14.45 9.51
N GLN A 123 2.73 -15.10 9.98
CA GLN A 123 2.51 -15.33 11.41
C GLN A 123 3.70 -16.03 12.08
N HIS A 124 4.19 -17.13 11.51
CA HIS A 124 5.26 -17.90 12.13
C HIS A 124 6.56 -17.11 12.20
N GLN A 125 6.88 -16.39 11.12
CA GLN A 125 8.04 -15.51 11.07
C GLN A 125 7.92 -14.38 12.11
N TYR A 126 6.76 -13.71 12.18
CA TYR A 126 6.49 -12.64 13.13
C TYR A 126 6.61 -13.11 14.59
N LEU A 127 6.02 -14.27 14.92
CA LEU A 127 6.10 -14.83 16.28
C LEU A 127 7.53 -15.19 16.65
N HIS A 128 8.30 -15.77 15.73
CA HIS A 128 9.71 -16.10 15.96
C HIS A 128 10.57 -14.83 16.15
N GLU A 129 10.45 -13.86 15.25
CA GLU A 129 11.20 -12.59 15.31
C GLU A 129 10.84 -11.76 16.55
N SER A 130 9.61 -11.90 17.07
CA SER A 130 9.17 -11.21 18.29
C SER A 130 9.44 -11.98 19.59
N GLY A 131 10.03 -13.17 19.53
CA GLY A 131 10.21 -14.04 20.70
C GLY A 131 8.90 -14.52 21.34
N LEU A 132 7.82 -14.60 20.54
CA LEU A 132 6.47 -15.01 20.92
C LEU A 132 6.10 -16.40 20.35
N ASP A 133 7.09 -17.20 19.95
CA ASP A 133 6.88 -18.54 19.43
C ASP A 133 6.64 -19.58 20.54
N LYS A 134 7.02 -19.30 21.79
CA LYS A 134 6.90 -20.23 22.93
C LYS A 134 6.26 -19.61 24.18
N GLY A 135 5.79 -20.47 25.07
CA GLY A 135 5.24 -20.09 26.38
C GLY A 135 3.86 -19.42 26.34
N ILE A 136 3.39 -19.00 27.53
CA ILE A 136 2.05 -18.43 27.73
C ILE A 136 1.84 -17.15 26.90
N LYS A 137 2.86 -16.29 26.81
CA LYS A 137 2.83 -15.08 25.96
C LYS A 137 2.64 -15.42 24.49
N GLY A 138 3.29 -16.49 24.01
CA GLY A 138 3.10 -16.97 22.65
C GLY A 138 1.71 -17.56 22.40
N SER A 139 1.13 -18.27 23.37
CA SER A 139 -0.26 -18.74 23.28
C SER A 139 -1.25 -17.57 23.21
N LEU A 140 -1.06 -16.54 24.03
CA LEU A 140 -1.88 -15.32 23.99
C LEU A 140 -1.73 -14.59 22.65
N ALA A 141 -0.51 -14.46 22.13
CA ALA A 141 -0.27 -13.86 20.82
C ALA A 141 -1.00 -14.61 19.70
N ARG A 142 -0.95 -15.95 19.70
CA ARG A 142 -1.70 -16.78 18.74
C ARG A 142 -3.22 -16.59 18.85
N LEU A 143 -3.75 -16.47 20.06
CA LEU A 143 -5.17 -16.21 20.28
C LEU A 143 -5.59 -14.84 19.72
N ILE A 144 -4.79 -13.81 20.00
CA ILE A 144 -5.01 -12.46 19.44
C ILE A 144 -4.96 -12.51 17.91
N LEU A 145 -3.95 -13.14 17.32
CA LEU A 145 -3.81 -13.25 15.87
C LEU A 145 -4.96 -14.04 15.23
N HIS A 146 -5.47 -15.07 15.91
CA HIS A 146 -6.65 -15.79 15.47
C HIS A 146 -7.90 -14.89 15.47
N TYR A 147 -8.13 -14.15 16.56
CA TYR A 147 -9.21 -13.16 16.65
C TYR A 147 -9.11 -12.11 15.53
N ILE A 148 -7.93 -11.53 15.32
CA ILE A 148 -7.68 -10.57 14.25
C ILE A 148 -7.94 -11.18 12.87
N ARG A 149 -7.53 -12.42 12.61
CA ARG A 149 -7.78 -13.09 11.34
C ARG A 149 -9.27 -13.26 11.05
N LEU A 150 -10.05 -13.72 12.04
CA LEU A 150 -11.49 -13.91 11.89
C LEU A 150 -12.18 -12.58 11.60
N TRP A 151 -11.81 -11.54 12.34
CA TRP A 151 -12.33 -10.20 12.12
C TRP A 151 -11.94 -9.64 10.74
N ASP A 152 -10.68 -9.79 10.35
CA ASP A 152 -10.14 -9.32 9.07
C ASP A 152 -10.85 -9.97 7.88
N GLN A 153 -11.10 -11.29 7.97
CA GLN A 153 -11.85 -12.02 6.96
C GLN A 153 -13.32 -11.59 6.92
N ARG A 154 -14.00 -11.47 8.08
CA ARG A 154 -15.41 -11.06 8.15
C ARG A 154 -15.61 -9.68 7.51
N THR A 155 -14.80 -8.70 7.90
CA THR A 155 -14.93 -7.31 7.44
C THR A 155 -14.67 -7.14 5.95
N SER A 156 -13.96 -8.08 5.30
CA SER A 156 -13.75 -8.02 3.85
C SER A 156 -15.05 -8.03 3.03
N THR A 157 -16.13 -8.58 3.59
CA THR A 157 -17.44 -8.63 2.93
C THR A 157 -18.14 -7.27 2.86
N GLY A 158 -17.83 -6.36 3.79
CA GLY A 158 -18.39 -5.00 3.83
C GLY A 158 -17.75 -4.03 2.84
N VAL A 159 -16.68 -4.44 2.16
CA VAL A 159 -16.01 -3.63 1.13
C VAL A 159 -16.64 -3.91 -0.23
N ASP A 160 -17.06 -2.86 -0.93
CA ASP A 160 -17.62 -2.97 -2.28
C ASP A 160 -16.51 -3.19 -3.32
N ALA A 161 -15.39 -2.49 -3.17
CA ALA A 161 -14.28 -2.50 -4.11
C ALA A 161 -12.93 -2.64 -3.42
N PHE A 162 -12.12 -3.61 -3.83
CA PHE A 162 -10.71 -3.67 -3.43
C PHE A 162 -9.80 -3.12 -4.50
N ILE A 163 -8.84 -2.32 -4.07
CA ILE A 163 -7.70 -1.87 -4.86
C ILE A 163 -6.45 -2.43 -4.21
N ALA A 164 -5.61 -3.09 -5.00
CA ALA A 164 -4.32 -3.59 -4.56
C ALA A 164 -3.20 -2.64 -5.01
N ASN A 165 -2.20 -2.44 -4.15
CA ASN A 165 -1.03 -1.64 -4.52
C ASN A 165 -0.07 -2.34 -5.52
N SER A 166 -0.31 -3.61 -5.83
CA SER A 166 0.49 -4.45 -6.72
C SER A 166 -0.29 -5.71 -7.08
N GLY A 167 0.09 -6.40 -8.16
CA GLY A 167 -0.41 -7.73 -8.48
C GLY A 167 -0.06 -8.76 -7.41
N PHE A 168 1.12 -8.65 -6.79
CA PHE A 168 1.52 -9.47 -5.64
C PHE A 168 0.54 -9.36 -4.47
N ILE A 169 0.12 -8.15 -4.13
CA ILE A 169 -0.91 -7.94 -3.10
C ILE A 169 -2.30 -8.35 -3.59
N GLY A 170 -2.62 -8.18 -4.88
CA GLY A 170 -3.85 -8.70 -5.46
C GLY A 170 -4.01 -10.21 -5.25
N ALA A 171 -2.92 -10.97 -5.44
CA ALA A 171 -2.90 -12.41 -5.16
C ALA A 171 -3.14 -12.72 -3.67
N ARG A 172 -2.60 -11.90 -2.75
CA ARG A 172 -2.84 -12.05 -1.30
C ARG A 172 -4.27 -11.69 -0.91
N ILE A 173 -4.85 -10.64 -1.48
CA ILE A 173 -6.26 -10.29 -1.29
C ILE A 173 -7.15 -11.45 -1.75
N SER A 174 -6.90 -11.99 -2.94
CA SER A 174 -7.63 -13.17 -3.44
C SER A 174 -7.48 -14.36 -2.50
N LYS A 175 -6.29 -14.62 -1.97
CA LYS A 175 -6.06 -15.75 -1.05
C LYS A 175 -6.72 -15.56 0.32
N ALA A 176 -6.58 -14.39 0.93
CA ALA A 176 -7.05 -14.11 2.29
C ALA A 176 -8.54 -13.80 2.35
N TYR A 177 -9.03 -12.99 1.41
CA TYR A 177 -10.40 -12.46 1.42
C TYR A 177 -11.32 -13.18 0.45
N ARG A 178 -10.79 -13.97 -0.51
CA ARG A 178 -11.58 -14.60 -1.58
C ARG A 178 -12.35 -13.57 -2.40
N ARG A 179 -11.69 -12.45 -2.68
CA ARG A 179 -12.22 -11.30 -3.42
C ARG A 179 -11.26 -10.88 -4.51
N ASP A 180 -11.80 -10.36 -5.60
CA ASP A 180 -11.02 -9.73 -6.66
C ASP A 180 -10.61 -8.32 -6.25
N SER A 181 -9.52 -7.84 -6.87
CA SER A 181 -9.01 -6.49 -6.66
C SER A 181 -8.49 -5.91 -7.97
N THR A 182 -8.62 -4.59 -8.11
CA THR A 182 -8.00 -3.84 -9.21
C THR A 182 -6.63 -3.36 -8.77
N VAL A 183 -5.61 -3.51 -9.62
CA VAL A 183 -4.27 -3.00 -9.29
C VAL A 183 -4.19 -1.54 -9.66
N ILE A 184 -3.95 -0.68 -8.68
CA ILE A 184 -3.53 0.71 -8.87
C ILE A 184 -2.27 0.87 -8.04
N TYR A 185 -1.12 0.89 -8.70
CA TYR A 185 0.17 1.01 -8.02
C TYR A 185 0.30 2.33 -7.25
N PRO A 186 1.02 2.35 -6.11
CA PRO A 186 1.11 3.53 -5.27
C PRO A 186 1.93 4.65 -5.95
N PRO A 187 1.69 5.92 -5.54
CA PRO A 187 2.42 7.07 -6.05
C PRO A 187 3.89 7.05 -5.61
N VAL A 188 4.79 7.26 -6.56
CA VAL A 188 6.22 7.49 -6.35
C VAL A 188 6.58 8.89 -6.84
N ASP A 189 7.35 9.63 -6.04
CA ASP A 189 7.74 11.01 -6.36
C ASP A 189 8.84 11.05 -7.44
N THR A 190 8.44 10.91 -8.70
CA THR A 190 9.36 10.99 -9.83
C THR A 190 9.78 12.42 -10.17
N LEU A 191 9.17 13.44 -9.58
CA LEU A 191 9.55 14.84 -9.76
C LEU A 191 10.66 15.26 -8.79
N GLY A 192 10.64 14.75 -7.55
CA GLY A 192 11.70 14.95 -6.57
C GLY A 192 12.93 14.05 -6.83
N PHE A 193 12.70 12.79 -7.23
CA PHE A 193 13.77 11.87 -7.60
C PHE A 193 14.06 11.97 -9.09
N THR A 194 15.06 12.75 -9.46
CA THR A 194 15.48 12.97 -10.86
C THR A 194 16.94 12.60 -11.07
N PRO A 195 17.35 12.20 -12.29
CA PRO A 195 18.75 11.96 -12.61
C PRO A 195 19.57 13.25 -12.49
N ASP A 196 20.84 13.13 -12.09
CA ASP A 196 21.74 14.27 -11.97
C ASP A 196 23.20 13.83 -12.16
N GLY A 197 23.77 14.18 -13.31
CA GLY A 197 25.21 14.03 -13.59
C GLY A 197 25.72 12.60 -13.71
N ALA A 198 27.02 12.45 -13.41
CA ALA A 198 27.77 11.20 -13.56
C ALA A 198 27.60 10.27 -12.36
N ARG A 199 27.63 8.96 -12.62
CA ARG A 199 27.59 7.92 -11.58
C ARG A 199 28.97 7.73 -10.96
N GLY A 200 29.01 7.55 -9.66
CA GLY A 200 30.16 7.09 -8.91
C GLY A 200 30.28 5.56 -8.90
N ASP A 201 31.47 5.08 -8.57
CA ASP A 201 31.76 3.64 -8.47
C ASP A 201 31.48 3.11 -7.06
N PHE A 202 30.20 3.08 -6.69
CA PHE A 202 29.70 2.49 -5.44
C PHE A 202 28.26 2.00 -5.58
N TYR A 203 27.89 1.04 -4.74
CA TYR A 203 26.53 0.51 -4.63
C TYR A 203 25.83 1.16 -3.45
N LEU A 204 24.52 1.40 -3.58
CA LEU A 204 23.70 1.98 -2.52
C LEU A 204 22.68 0.96 -2.02
N CYS A 205 22.53 0.85 -0.70
CA CYS A 205 21.36 0.23 -0.10
C CYS A 205 20.70 1.24 0.86
N ALA A 206 19.39 1.46 0.73
CA ALA A 206 18.65 2.34 1.63
C ALA A 206 17.34 1.72 2.11
N SER A 207 17.16 1.58 3.42
CA SER A 207 15.92 1.08 4.04
C SER A 207 15.98 1.21 5.58
N ARG A 208 14.84 1.11 6.26
CA ARG A 208 14.81 0.74 7.69
C ARG A 208 15.54 -0.59 7.89
N MET A 209 16.36 -0.70 8.95
CA MET A 209 17.15 -1.89 9.29
C MET A 209 16.36 -2.82 10.21
N VAL A 210 15.32 -3.43 9.65
CA VAL A 210 14.48 -4.42 10.31
C VAL A 210 14.70 -5.82 9.70
N PRO A 211 14.46 -6.92 10.45
CA PRO A 211 14.88 -8.28 10.05
C PRO A 211 14.51 -8.70 8.64
N TYR A 212 13.26 -8.49 8.22
CA TYR A 212 12.79 -8.92 6.90
C TYR A 212 13.44 -8.15 5.73
N LYS A 213 14.10 -7.01 5.98
CA LYS A 213 14.81 -6.24 4.97
C LYS A 213 16.18 -6.82 4.63
N ARG A 214 16.71 -7.71 5.48
CA ARG A 214 17.98 -8.44 5.29
C ARG A 214 19.19 -7.54 4.97
N MET A 215 19.24 -6.32 5.50
CA MET A 215 20.35 -5.40 5.26
C MET A 215 21.72 -5.96 5.73
N PRO A 216 21.84 -6.66 6.87
CA PRO A 216 23.09 -7.32 7.24
C PRO A 216 23.62 -8.30 6.18
N MET A 217 22.75 -9.02 5.46
CA MET A 217 23.16 -9.95 4.40
C MET A 217 23.79 -9.22 3.20
N ILE A 218 23.33 -8.00 2.90
CA ILE A 218 23.98 -7.14 1.90
C ILE A 218 25.39 -6.78 2.37
N VAL A 219 25.56 -6.40 3.64
CA VAL A 219 26.90 -6.11 4.20
C VAL A 219 27.81 -7.34 4.13
N GLU A 220 27.30 -8.53 4.43
CA GLU A 220 28.05 -9.79 4.29
C GLU A 220 28.52 -10.03 2.86
N ALA A 221 27.65 -9.80 1.87
CA ALA A 221 28.00 -9.96 0.46
C ALA A 221 29.13 -9.00 0.05
N PHE A 222 29.04 -7.72 0.42
CA PHE A 222 30.05 -6.72 0.07
C PHE A 222 31.35 -6.88 0.86
N ALA A 223 31.30 -7.37 2.10
CA ALA A 223 32.52 -7.72 2.85
C ALA A 223 33.33 -8.83 2.17
N ALA A 224 32.69 -9.69 1.38
CA ALA A 224 33.35 -10.72 0.57
C ALA A 224 33.85 -10.23 -0.81
N MET A 225 33.56 -8.97 -1.19
CA MET A 225 33.98 -8.35 -2.46
C MET A 225 34.72 -7.03 -2.18
N PRO A 226 35.98 -7.08 -1.70
CA PRO A 226 36.71 -5.89 -1.24
C PRO A 226 36.95 -4.82 -2.34
N ASP A 227 36.82 -5.20 -3.61
CA ASP A 227 36.91 -4.31 -4.77
C ASP A 227 35.59 -3.54 -5.06
N LYS A 228 34.47 -3.90 -4.42
CA LYS A 228 33.17 -3.26 -4.61
C LYS A 228 32.81 -2.42 -3.39
N ARG A 229 32.56 -1.12 -3.59
CA ARG A 229 32.20 -0.21 -2.49
C ARG A 229 30.69 -0.22 -2.22
N LEU A 230 30.28 -0.30 -0.96
CA LEU A 230 28.90 -0.20 -0.51
C LEU A 230 28.72 1.02 0.39
N ILE A 231 27.70 1.82 0.10
CA ILE A 231 27.15 2.81 1.03
C ILE A 231 25.77 2.32 1.48
N MET A 232 25.56 2.25 2.78
CA MET A 232 24.30 1.83 3.38
C MET A 232 23.69 2.96 4.22
N ILE A 233 22.46 3.32 3.87
CA ILE A 233 21.66 4.33 4.57
C ILE A 233 20.48 3.63 5.25
N GLY A 234 20.29 3.87 6.54
CA GLY A 234 19.25 3.20 7.29
C GLY A 234 19.55 3.13 8.76
N ASP A 235 18.49 2.98 9.56
CA ASP A 235 18.58 2.75 10.99
C ASP A 235 17.52 1.73 11.42
N GLY A 236 17.74 1.10 12.58
CA GLY A 236 16.87 0.08 13.13
C GLY A 236 17.60 -1.00 13.92
N PRO A 237 16.86 -2.00 14.45
CA PRO A 237 17.41 -3.04 15.33
C PRO A 237 18.56 -3.86 14.73
N ASP A 238 18.68 -3.95 13.41
CA ASP A 238 19.76 -4.68 12.75
C ASP A 238 21.04 -3.86 12.50
N LEU A 239 21.07 -2.57 12.85
CA LEU A 239 22.26 -1.72 12.64
C LEU A 239 23.51 -2.29 13.33
N ALA A 240 23.38 -2.75 14.57
CA ALA A 240 24.50 -3.33 15.32
C ALA A 240 25.09 -4.58 14.63
N LYS A 241 24.24 -5.42 14.02
CA LYS A 241 24.69 -6.60 13.27
C LYS A 241 25.47 -6.20 12.03
N ALA A 242 24.96 -5.23 11.27
CA ALA A 242 25.65 -4.69 10.10
C ALA A 242 26.99 -4.04 10.48
N GLN A 243 27.03 -3.25 11.56
CA GLN A 243 28.23 -2.57 12.04
C GLN A 243 29.33 -3.55 12.46
N ALA A 244 28.98 -4.68 13.07
CA ALA A 244 29.94 -5.71 13.49
C ALA A 244 30.68 -6.37 12.31
N ILE A 245 30.06 -6.36 11.12
CA ILE A 245 30.64 -6.90 9.89
C ILE A 245 31.41 -5.79 9.16
N ALA A 246 30.79 -4.62 9.02
CA ALA A 246 31.39 -3.46 8.36
C ALA A 246 32.68 -2.99 9.05
N SER A 247 32.82 -3.12 10.37
CA SER A 247 34.04 -2.73 11.10
C SER A 247 35.28 -3.56 10.74
N ARG A 248 35.12 -4.66 10.00
CA ARG A 248 36.20 -5.57 9.61
C ARG A 248 36.69 -5.34 8.19
N VAL A 249 36.06 -4.43 7.44
CA VAL A 249 36.33 -4.18 6.02
C VAL A 249 36.33 -2.68 5.71
N SER A 250 37.06 -2.25 4.69
CA SER A 250 37.19 -0.82 4.33
C SER A 250 36.24 -0.36 3.22
N ASN A 251 35.62 -1.30 2.50
CA ASN A 251 34.77 -1.03 1.35
C ASN A 251 33.28 -0.82 1.69
N VAL A 252 32.89 -1.00 2.96
CA VAL A 252 31.51 -0.80 3.42
C VAL A 252 31.41 0.42 4.35
N THR A 253 30.56 1.38 3.99
CA THR A 253 30.26 2.56 4.81
C THR A 253 28.81 2.54 5.26
N LEU A 254 28.58 2.57 6.58
CA LEU A 254 27.24 2.70 7.17
C LEU A 254 27.03 4.16 7.59
N LEU A 255 25.98 4.80 7.05
CA LEU A 255 25.70 6.22 7.32
C LEU A 255 24.60 6.44 8.36
N GLY A 256 23.94 5.38 8.83
CA GLY A 256 22.76 5.52 9.71
C GLY A 256 21.57 6.17 8.99
N PHE A 257 20.64 6.74 9.75
CA PHE A 257 19.57 7.55 9.20
C PHE A 257 20.13 8.81 8.51
N GLN A 258 19.62 9.13 7.33
CA GLN A 258 20.04 10.31 6.57
C GLN A 258 18.81 11.12 6.09
N PRO A 259 18.90 12.46 6.05
CA PRO A 259 17.85 13.30 5.48
C PRO A 259 17.60 12.98 3.99
N GLY A 260 16.40 13.30 3.51
CA GLY A 260 15.97 13.00 2.14
C GLY A 260 16.91 13.56 1.06
N ALA A 261 17.47 14.75 1.26
CA ALA A 261 18.43 15.35 0.32
C ALA A 261 19.73 14.51 0.18
N VAL A 262 20.23 13.95 1.29
CA VAL A 262 21.41 13.08 1.27
C VAL A 262 21.09 11.74 0.59
N LEU A 263 19.93 11.16 0.90
CA LEU A 263 19.45 9.95 0.23
C LEU A 263 19.36 10.15 -1.29
N LEU A 264 18.74 11.26 -1.72
CA LEU A 264 18.59 11.61 -3.13
C LEU A 264 19.95 11.74 -3.83
N ALA A 265 20.92 12.44 -3.23
CA ALA A 265 22.26 12.59 -3.78
C ALA A 265 22.96 11.24 -3.98
N HIS A 266 22.81 10.31 -3.03
CA HIS A 266 23.35 8.96 -3.16
C HIS A 266 22.59 8.14 -4.21
N MET A 267 21.25 8.24 -4.27
CA MET A 267 20.46 7.55 -5.28
C MET A 267 20.87 7.98 -6.69
N ARG A 268 21.10 9.28 -6.92
CA ARG A 268 21.57 9.83 -8.20
C ARG A 268 22.93 9.31 -8.64
N SER A 269 23.87 9.27 -7.69
CA SER A 269 25.26 8.96 -7.97
C SER A 269 25.61 7.47 -7.88
N ALA A 270 24.74 6.62 -7.32
CA ALA A 270 25.04 5.19 -7.19
C ALA A 270 25.20 4.49 -8.55
N LYS A 271 26.11 3.52 -8.59
CA LYS A 271 26.31 2.59 -9.72
C LYS A 271 25.08 1.70 -9.88
N ALA A 272 24.60 1.16 -8.77
CA ALA A 272 23.34 0.42 -8.68
C ALA A 272 22.77 0.50 -7.25
N PHE A 273 21.45 0.37 -7.15
CA PHE A 273 20.73 0.25 -5.90
C PHE A 273 20.48 -1.22 -5.57
N VAL A 274 20.90 -1.66 -4.38
CA VAL A 274 20.80 -3.06 -3.94
C VAL A 274 19.63 -3.23 -2.97
N PHE A 275 18.74 -4.16 -3.29
CA PHE A 275 17.49 -4.36 -2.58
C PHE A 275 17.25 -5.84 -2.24
N ALA A 276 17.28 -6.16 -0.93
CA ALA A 276 17.18 -7.56 -0.48
C ALA A 276 15.83 -7.97 0.10
N ALA A 277 14.90 -7.04 0.25
CA ALA A 277 13.64 -7.27 0.91
C ALA A 277 12.62 -7.93 -0.03
N GLU A 278 11.81 -8.85 0.50
CA GLU A 278 10.54 -9.24 -0.11
C GLU A 278 9.47 -8.24 0.35
N GLU A 279 9.12 -7.28 -0.50
CA GLU A 279 8.15 -6.23 -0.18
C GLU A 279 6.91 -6.29 -1.05
N ASP A 280 5.84 -5.65 -0.57
CA ASP A 280 4.56 -5.60 -1.26
C ASP A 280 4.67 -4.87 -2.60
N PHE A 281 5.34 -3.71 -2.63
CA PHE A 281 5.55 -2.93 -3.85
C PHE A 281 7.04 -2.59 -4.07
N GLY A 282 7.72 -2.09 -3.04
CA GLY A 282 9.11 -1.67 -3.12
C GLY A 282 9.28 -0.27 -3.74
N ILE A 283 8.91 0.77 -2.99
CA ILE A 283 9.00 2.17 -3.44
C ILE A 283 10.46 2.59 -3.71
N SER A 284 11.40 2.24 -2.84
CA SER A 284 12.80 2.68 -2.97
C SER A 284 13.50 2.19 -4.25
N PRO A 285 13.30 0.94 -4.73
CA PRO A 285 13.68 0.54 -6.08
C PRO A 285 13.16 1.45 -7.20
N VAL A 286 11.93 1.95 -7.08
CA VAL A 286 11.35 2.87 -8.08
C VAL A 286 11.96 4.26 -7.96
N GLU A 287 12.21 4.75 -6.74
CA GLU A 287 12.93 6.02 -6.50
C GLU A 287 14.35 6.00 -7.06
N ALA A 288 15.06 4.88 -6.90
CA ALA A 288 16.37 4.67 -7.51
C ALA A 288 16.28 4.72 -9.05
N GLN A 289 15.33 3.98 -9.64
CA GLN A 289 15.10 4.02 -11.08
C GLN A 289 14.69 5.41 -11.59
N ALA A 290 13.95 6.19 -10.78
CA ALA A 290 13.60 7.58 -11.11
C ALA A 290 14.83 8.49 -11.18
N CYS A 291 15.92 8.16 -10.47
CA CYS A 291 17.24 8.78 -10.62
C CYS A 291 18.09 8.18 -11.77
N GLY A 292 17.48 7.32 -12.59
CA GLY A 292 18.12 6.52 -13.64
C GLY A 292 18.95 5.34 -13.10
N THR A 293 18.91 5.08 -11.80
CA THR A 293 19.81 4.12 -11.14
C THR A 293 19.33 2.69 -11.30
N PRO A 294 20.17 1.79 -11.88
CA PRO A 294 19.84 0.38 -11.99
C PRO A 294 19.57 -0.27 -10.64
N VAL A 295 18.73 -1.30 -10.61
CA VAL A 295 18.39 -2.02 -9.38
C VAL A 295 18.91 -3.45 -9.43
N ILE A 296 19.55 -3.91 -8.35
CA ILE A 296 19.86 -5.32 -8.11
C ILE A 296 18.94 -5.79 -6.98
N ALA A 297 17.94 -6.61 -7.30
CA ALA A 297 16.86 -6.94 -6.37
C ALA A 297 16.68 -8.44 -6.15
N PHE A 298 16.26 -8.81 -4.93
CA PHE A 298 15.73 -10.14 -4.68
C PHE A 298 14.43 -10.31 -5.48
N GLY A 299 14.41 -11.27 -6.43
CA GLY A 299 13.34 -11.44 -7.41
C GLY A 299 12.04 -12.03 -6.85
N LYS A 300 11.45 -11.37 -5.85
CA LYS A 300 10.20 -11.80 -5.20
C LYS A 300 9.43 -10.61 -4.62
N GLY A 301 8.10 -10.72 -4.59
CA GLY A 301 7.22 -9.63 -4.14
C GLY A 301 6.96 -8.62 -5.26
N GLY A 302 6.57 -7.40 -4.89
CA GLY A 302 6.21 -6.34 -5.84
C GLY A 302 7.35 -5.84 -6.71
N VAL A 303 8.61 -6.10 -6.35
CA VAL A 303 9.77 -5.68 -7.17
C VAL A 303 9.80 -6.36 -8.54
N MET A 304 9.17 -7.53 -8.66
CA MET A 304 8.99 -8.24 -9.94
C MET A 304 8.08 -7.48 -10.92
N GLU A 305 7.29 -6.53 -10.43
CA GLU A 305 6.42 -5.67 -11.24
C GLU A 305 7.06 -4.30 -11.51
N THR A 306 8.03 -3.90 -10.69
CA THR A 306 8.63 -2.56 -10.74
C THR A 306 10.02 -2.52 -11.36
N VAL A 307 10.70 -3.65 -11.53
CA VAL A 307 12.03 -3.75 -12.17
C VAL A 307 11.94 -4.67 -13.38
N HIS A 308 12.57 -4.28 -14.48
CA HIS A 308 12.72 -5.11 -15.66
C HIS A 308 14.07 -5.84 -15.59
N GLY A 309 14.03 -7.17 -15.53
CA GLY A 309 15.22 -8.02 -15.51
C GLY A 309 16.00 -8.01 -16.83
N LEU A 310 17.15 -8.68 -16.85
CA LEU A 310 18.05 -8.74 -18.02
C LEU A 310 17.42 -9.42 -19.26
N GLU A 311 16.34 -10.16 -19.08
CA GLU A 311 15.55 -10.76 -20.16
C GLU A 311 14.68 -9.74 -20.93
N HIS A 312 14.43 -8.57 -20.34
CA HIS A 312 13.61 -7.53 -20.96
C HIS A 312 14.39 -6.78 -22.05
N PRO A 313 13.75 -6.31 -23.15
CA PRO A 313 14.43 -5.54 -24.20
C PRO A 313 15.06 -4.23 -23.70
N GLN A 314 14.45 -3.63 -22.69
CA GLN A 314 14.94 -2.43 -21.98
C GLN A 314 15.08 -2.78 -20.50
N PRO A 315 16.16 -3.46 -20.10
CA PRO A 315 16.34 -3.88 -18.73
C PRO A 315 16.61 -2.66 -17.83
N THR A 316 16.16 -2.72 -16.59
CA THR A 316 16.39 -1.68 -15.57
C THR A 316 17.10 -2.22 -14.33
N GLY A 317 17.37 -3.52 -14.31
CA GLY A 317 18.02 -4.17 -13.19
C GLY A 317 18.34 -5.65 -13.40
N VAL A 318 18.85 -6.26 -12.34
CA VAL A 318 19.18 -7.67 -12.25
C VAL A 318 18.47 -8.28 -11.05
N PHE A 319 17.87 -9.45 -11.23
CA PHE A 319 17.25 -10.20 -10.16
C PHE A 319 18.15 -11.32 -9.65
N TYR A 320 18.13 -11.53 -8.35
CA TYR A 320 18.72 -12.72 -7.73
C TYR A 320 17.65 -13.56 -7.03
N ARG A 321 17.83 -14.89 -7.08
CA ARG A 321 16.74 -15.85 -6.81
C ARG A 321 16.70 -16.39 -5.39
N GLN A 322 17.81 -16.31 -4.65
CA GLN A 322 17.90 -16.79 -3.28
C GLN A 322 18.31 -15.66 -2.35
N GLN A 323 17.69 -15.54 -1.18
CA GLN A 323 17.97 -14.47 -0.23
C GLN A 323 19.26 -14.74 0.57
N THR A 324 20.37 -14.96 -0.13
CA THR A 324 21.69 -15.32 0.40
C THR A 324 22.78 -14.40 -0.16
N ALA A 325 23.86 -14.19 0.61
CA ALA A 325 24.98 -13.37 0.18
C ALA A 325 25.61 -13.89 -1.13
N ALA A 326 25.76 -15.21 -1.27
CA ALA A 326 26.30 -15.83 -2.48
C ALA A 326 25.46 -15.54 -3.74
N SER A 327 24.12 -15.60 -3.63
CA SER A 327 23.24 -15.28 -4.75
C SER A 327 23.29 -13.79 -5.11
N LEU A 328 23.46 -12.90 -4.13
CA LEU A 328 23.63 -11.47 -4.37
C LEU A 328 24.97 -11.15 -5.04
N ILE A 329 26.06 -11.78 -4.60
CA ILE A 329 27.39 -11.65 -5.23
C ILE A 329 27.32 -12.06 -6.71
N ALA A 330 26.67 -13.19 -7.02
CA ALA A 330 26.49 -13.64 -8.39
C ALA A 330 25.75 -12.60 -9.25
N ALA A 331 24.65 -12.03 -8.74
CA ALA A 331 23.90 -11.02 -9.46
C ALA A 331 24.65 -9.68 -9.61
N ILE A 332 25.53 -9.33 -8.67
CA ILE A 332 26.44 -8.19 -8.84
C ILE A 332 27.41 -8.44 -10.00
N GLY A 333 27.92 -9.67 -10.13
CA GLY A 333 28.74 -10.08 -11.28
C GLY A 333 27.96 -10.01 -12.60
N GLU A 334 26.72 -10.50 -12.64
CA GLU A 334 25.84 -10.39 -13.82
C GLU A 334 25.56 -8.93 -14.18
N PHE A 335 25.31 -8.08 -13.19
CA PHE A 335 25.12 -6.65 -13.38
C PHE A 335 26.35 -5.99 -14.00
N GLU A 336 27.55 -6.23 -13.46
CA GLU A 336 28.79 -5.66 -14.00
C GLU A 336 29.03 -6.12 -15.46
N ALA A 337 28.74 -7.39 -15.77
CA ALA A 337 28.86 -7.93 -17.14
C ALA A 337 27.83 -7.34 -18.12
N ALA A 338 26.64 -6.97 -17.64
CA ALA A 338 25.53 -6.48 -18.44
C ALA A 338 25.31 -4.96 -18.34
N GLN A 339 26.20 -4.22 -17.67
CA GLN A 339 25.98 -2.81 -17.32
C GLN A 339 25.66 -1.94 -18.55
N SER A 340 26.31 -2.20 -19.69
CA SER A 340 26.09 -1.46 -20.94
C SER A 340 24.69 -1.63 -21.53
N ARG A 341 23.93 -2.64 -21.10
CA ARG A 341 22.57 -2.91 -21.55
C ARG A 341 21.51 -2.14 -20.75
N ILE A 342 21.87 -1.63 -19.57
CA ILE A 342 20.94 -0.96 -18.66
C ILE A 342 21.12 0.55 -18.82
N ALA A 343 20.28 1.15 -19.66
CA ALA A 343 20.30 2.59 -19.90
C ALA A 343 19.62 3.37 -18.75
N PRO A 344 20.24 4.45 -18.22
CA PRO A 344 19.60 5.30 -17.21
C PRO A 344 18.23 5.84 -17.63
N GLU A 345 18.04 6.12 -18.91
CA GLU A 345 16.79 6.60 -19.48
C GLU A 345 15.70 5.52 -19.43
N ALA A 346 16.08 4.24 -19.60
CA ALA A 346 15.16 3.12 -19.47
C ALA A 346 14.69 2.94 -18.02
N CYS A 347 15.61 3.07 -17.06
CA CYS A 347 15.27 3.08 -15.63
C CYS A 347 14.28 4.21 -15.32
N ARG A 348 14.57 5.42 -15.79
CA ARG A 348 13.72 6.60 -15.58
C ARG A 348 12.33 6.41 -16.17
N ALA A 349 12.25 6.03 -17.46
CA ALA A 349 10.99 5.81 -18.16
C ALA A 349 10.15 4.72 -17.49
N ASN A 350 10.79 3.67 -16.97
CA ASN A 350 10.10 2.66 -16.20
C ASN A 350 9.54 3.20 -14.87
N ALA A 351 10.30 4.02 -14.15
CA ALA A 351 9.85 4.61 -12.89
C ALA A 351 8.66 5.58 -13.07
N GLU A 352 8.62 6.32 -14.18
CA GLU A 352 7.54 7.26 -14.50
C GLU A 352 6.17 6.59 -14.67
N ARG A 353 6.14 5.28 -14.94
CA ARG A 353 4.91 4.49 -14.87
C ARG A 353 4.27 4.56 -13.50
N PHE A 354 4.99 4.86 -12.42
CA PHE A 354 4.51 4.91 -11.03
C PHE A 354 4.42 6.33 -10.47
N SER A 355 4.32 7.34 -11.33
CA SER A 355 4.25 8.74 -10.91
C SER A 355 3.04 9.04 -10.01
N VAL A 356 3.18 10.08 -9.19
CA VAL A 356 2.08 10.66 -8.41
C VAL A 356 0.88 11.02 -9.30
N GLU A 357 1.15 11.69 -10.42
CA GLU A 357 0.11 12.11 -11.37
C GLU A 357 -0.70 10.92 -11.91
N ARG A 358 -0.01 9.85 -12.32
CA ARG A 358 -0.68 8.64 -12.83
C ARG A 358 -1.57 8.02 -11.76
N PHE A 359 -1.06 7.88 -10.53
CA PHE A 359 -1.85 7.35 -9.42
C PHE A 359 -3.11 8.19 -9.18
N GLU A 360 -2.97 9.52 -9.10
CA GLU A 360 -4.07 10.45 -8.82
C GLU A 360 -5.14 10.42 -9.93
N GLN A 361 -4.73 10.29 -11.19
CA GLN A 361 -5.65 10.13 -12.32
C GLN A 361 -6.40 8.78 -12.28
N GLU A 362 -5.70 7.67 -12.09
CA GLU A 362 -6.30 6.34 -12.07
C GLU A 362 -7.24 6.13 -10.88
N ILE A 363 -6.83 6.57 -9.69
CA ILE A 363 -7.67 6.41 -8.49
C ILE A 363 -8.95 7.24 -8.60
N LYS A 364 -8.85 8.46 -9.14
CA LYS A 364 -10.01 9.32 -9.38
C LYS A 364 -10.98 8.67 -10.37
N ALA A 365 -10.47 8.25 -11.52
CA ALA A 365 -11.27 7.60 -12.55
C ALA A 365 -11.94 6.31 -12.05
N PHE A 366 -11.21 5.51 -11.28
CA PHE A 366 -11.75 4.29 -10.66
C PHE A 366 -12.91 4.62 -9.71
N VAL A 367 -12.72 5.56 -8.78
CA VAL A 367 -13.76 5.94 -7.82
C VAL A 367 -14.99 6.54 -8.52
N GLU A 368 -14.80 7.42 -9.50
CA GLU A 368 -15.90 8.02 -10.28
C GLU A 368 -16.72 6.96 -11.03
N ASN A 369 -16.05 5.97 -11.64
CA ASN A 369 -16.72 4.85 -12.30
C ASN A 369 -17.54 4.00 -11.30
N ARG A 370 -16.99 3.73 -10.11
CA ARG A 370 -17.68 2.96 -9.07
C ARG A 370 -18.84 3.73 -8.46
N LEU A 371 -18.74 5.04 -8.30
CA LEU A 371 -19.85 5.90 -7.88
C LEU A 371 -21.00 5.85 -8.88
N ALA A 372 -20.71 5.99 -10.18
CA ALA A 372 -21.71 5.92 -11.23
C ALA A 372 -22.43 4.55 -11.23
N THR A 373 -21.66 3.46 -11.09
CA THR A 373 -22.22 2.11 -11.04
C THR A 373 -23.05 1.88 -9.77
N SER A 374 -22.56 2.32 -8.61
CA SER A 374 -23.27 2.18 -7.32
C SER A 374 -24.61 2.92 -7.34
N HIS A 375 -24.64 4.14 -7.89
CA HIS A 375 -25.87 4.91 -8.04
C HIS A 375 -26.91 4.18 -8.91
N LEU A 376 -26.50 3.55 -10.01
CA LEU A 376 -27.40 2.75 -10.84
C LEU A 376 -27.94 1.52 -10.10
N VAL A 377 -27.10 0.83 -9.33
CA VAL A 377 -27.51 -0.33 -8.53
C VAL A 377 -28.48 0.09 -7.42
N HIS A 378 -28.23 1.21 -6.75
CA HIS A 378 -29.13 1.75 -5.73
C HIS A 378 -30.49 2.12 -6.33
N LEU A 379 -30.52 2.84 -7.47
CA LEU A 379 -31.77 3.16 -8.17
C LEU A 379 -32.56 1.90 -8.58
N ALA A 380 -31.88 0.83 -8.97
CA ALA A 380 -32.51 -0.44 -9.31
C ALA A 380 -33.08 -1.20 -8.09
N ARG A 381 -32.61 -0.91 -6.87
CA ARG A 381 -33.11 -1.50 -5.61
C ARG A 381 -34.29 -0.76 -5.03
N LEU A 382 -34.50 0.51 -5.40
CA LEU A 382 -35.67 1.25 -4.95
C LEU A 382 -36.93 0.52 -5.45
N PRO A 383 -37.94 0.30 -4.58
CA PRO A 383 -39.19 -0.27 -5.03
C PRO A 383 -39.70 0.59 -6.17
N HIS A 384 -39.90 0.00 -7.35
CA HIS A 384 -40.54 0.69 -8.46
C HIS A 384 -41.83 1.28 -7.89
N THR A 385 -41.86 2.61 -7.77
CA THR A 385 -43.13 3.28 -7.58
C THR A 385 -43.89 2.94 -8.85
N ASN A 386 -44.82 1.99 -8.74
CA ASN A 386 -45.89 1.84 -9.69
C ASN A 386 -46.39 3.26 -9.90
N ARG A 387 -46.04 3.88 -11.03
CA ARG A 387 -46.82 4.98 -11.56
C ARG A 387 -48.19 4.36 -11.71
N ILE A 388 -49.04 4.61 -10.73
CA ILE A 388 -50.48 4.43 -10.85
C ILE A 388 -50.81 5.26 -12.08
N VAL A 389 -50.96 4.58 -13.21
CA VAL A 389 -51.64 5.13 -14.36
C VAL A 389 -53.02 5.43 -13.81
N GLN A 390 -53.26 6.69 -13.47
CA GLN A 390 -54.61 7.13 -13.14
C GLN A 390 -55.49 6.76 -14.34
N PRO A 391 -56.63 6.07 -14.14
CA PRO A 391 -57.59 5.90 -15.22
C PRO A 391 -57.97 7.31 -15.69
N SER A 392 -57.89 7.53 -17.00
CA SER A 392 -58.31 8.80 -17.61
C SER A 392 -59.73 9.16 -17.15
N PRO A 393 -60.05 10.45 -16.94
CA PRO A 393 -61.38 10.85 -16.53
C PRO A 393 -62.40 10.46 -17.60
N VAL A 394 -63.47 9.81 -17.17
CA VAL A 394 -64.66 9.54 -17.98
C VAL A 394 -65.18 10.87 -18.53
N LEU A 395 -65.06 11.07 -19.84
CA LEU A 395 -65.84 12.06 -20.57
C LEU A 395 -67.17 11.40 -20.93
N GLY A 396 -68.23 11.83 -20.26
CA GLY A 396 -69.59 11.49 -20.67
C GLY A 396 -70.00 12.30 -21.88
N SER A 397 -70.70 11.66 -22.82
CA SER A 397 -71.77 12.28 -23.61
C SER A 397 -72.59 11.22 -24.36
N GLU A 398 -73.87 11.18 -24.02
CA GLU A 398 -75.03 11.00 -24.92
C GLU A 398 -75.37 9.61 -25.52
N LEU A 399 -76.52 9.11 -25.06
CA LEU A 399 -77.39 8.13 -25.74
C LEU A 399 -77.91 8.72 -27.07
N PRO A 400 -78.21 7.89 -28.10
CA PRO A 400 -79.56 7.34 -28.17
C PRO A 400 -79.69 5.92 -28.74
N GLY A 401 -80.60 5.14 -28.14
CA GLY A 401 -81.58 4.40 -28.94
C GLY A 401 -81.29 2.94 -29.33
N ARG A 402 -82.06 2.06 -28.68
CA ARG A 402 -82.95 1.05 -29.30
C ARG A 402 -82.37 -0.32 -29.74
N VAL A 403 -82.81 -1.35 -29.02
CA VAL A 403 -83.56 -2.56 -29.45
C VAL A 403 -83.06 -3.85 -28.76
N VAL A 404 -84.01 -4.53 -28.12
CA VAL A 404 -83.97 -5.85 -27.45
C VAL A 404 -84.23 -6.95 -28.52
N PRO A 405 -83.64 -8.17 -28.47
CA PRO A 405 -84.31 -9.28 -27.80
C PRO A 405 -83.42 -10.34 -27.10
N ILE A 406 -83.78 -10.61 -25.84
CA ILE A 406 -83.93 -11.90 -25.13
C ILE A 406 -83.34 -13.17 -25.79
N LYS A 407 -82.54 -13.95 -25.01
CA LYS A 407 -82.78 -15.39 -24.78
C LYS A 407 -82.06 -15.92 -23.52
N THR A 408 -82.88 -16.46 -22.62
CA THR A 408 -82.73 -17.54 -21.62
C THR A 408 -81.56 -18.50 -21.91
N VAL A 409 -80.81 -19.04 -20.92
CA VAL A 409 -81.17 -19.71 -19.66
C VAL A 409 -80.10 -19.45 -18.60
#